data_AF-A0A956PB78-F1
#
_entry.id   AF-A0A956PB78-F1
#
_cell.length_a   1.000
_cell.length_b   1.000
_cell.length_c   1.000
_cell.angle_alpha   90.00
_cell.angle_beta   90.00
_cell.angle_gamma   90.00
#
_symmetry.space_group_name_H-M   'P 1'
#
loop_
_entity.id
_entity.type
_entity.pdbx_description
1 polymer ?
#
loop_
_entity_poly.entity_id
_entity_poly.type
_entity_poly.pdbx_seq_one_letter_code
_entity_poly.pdbx_strand_id
1 'polypeptide(L)'
;MEFFSKKRLSLAEGSILAAAAALFVTVLAYAIPAPIVFVAGTSAKAAEVNQNFADIYDVLQYFTVDHSDPLHPRIVIEGANVQIVSGAGSTSEGDCVGGGCSGLGNLIVGYNESSGGEFRTGAHNVIVGANHEYTSTGGFVAGDANTISGRSASVSGGQLNTASGNYASISGGRDNMATAVWTSISGGGSNSATQEYGSVGGGEFNTASGSFATVSGGHGNVATNGVWTSVAGGESNLASGRGAAVSGGYSNEATAADAVVAGGQDNVANGNSSAVLGGNGNSTSGAGSRTVVGDVTNVYTNGGLVH
;
A
#
# COMPACT_ATOMS: atom_id res chain seq x y z
N MET A 1 61.56 -35.36 33.21
CA MET A 1 60.74 -34.30 32.59
C MET A 1 61.66 -33.16 32.21
N GLU A 2 61.75 -32.90 30.90
CA GLU A 2 62.03 -31.63 30.19
C GLU A 2 62.99 -30.61 30.83
N PHE A 3 64.19 -30.28 30.31
CA PHE A 3 64.53 -29.68 28.99
C PHE A 3 63.75 -28.39 28.65
N PHE A 4 64.29 -27.20 28.94
CA PHE A 4 64.94 -26.32 27.95
C PHE A 4 65.26 -24.91 28.49
N SER A 5 66.45 -24.46 28.10
CA SER A 5 67.07 -23.15 28.32
C SER A 5 66.29 -22.00 27.66
N LYS A 6 66.04 -20.92 28.41
CA LYS A 6 65.62 -19.61 27.87
C LYS A 6 66.79 -18.99 27.09
N LYS A 7 66.88 -19.26 25.79
CA LYS A 7 67.71 -18.49 24.86
C LYS A 7 67.00 -17.15 24.57
N ARG A 8 67.61 -16.06 25.01
CA ARG A 8 67.21 -14.68 24.69
C ARG A 8 67.28 -14.46 23.17
N LEU A 9 66.19 -14.01 22.55
CA LEU A 9 66.21 -13.46 21.19
C LEU A 9 66.38 -11.94 21.32
N SER A 10 67.61 -11.44 21.17
CA SER A 10 67.83 -10.00 21.06
C SER A 10 67.47 -9.55 19.64
N LEU A 11 66.33 -8.89 19.48
CA LEU A 11 66.03 -8.12 18.28
C LEU A 11 66.48 -6.68 18.56
N ALA A 12 67.44 -6.21 17.77
CA ALA A 12 68.04 -4.88 17.93
C ALA A 12 66.97 -3.79 17.73
N GLU A 13 66.98 -2.77 18.60
CA GLU A 13 66.00 -1.67 18.68
C GLU A 13 65.82 -0.88 17.38
N GLY A 14 66.71 -1.03 16.39
CA GLY A 14 66.62 -0.37 15.08
C GLY A 14 65.61 -0.95 14.10
N SER A 15 65.12 -2.19 14.27
CA SER A 15 64.18 -2.82 13.32
C SER A 15 62.70 -2.55 13.61
N ILE A 16 62.37 -2.15 14.85
CA ILE A 16 61.01 -1.76 15.23
C ILE A 16 60.71 -0.34 14.72
N LEU A 17 61.70 0.56 14.73
CA LEU A 17 61.54 1.91 14.21
C LEU A 17 61.40 1.94 12.67
N ALA A 18 62.08 1.02 11.96
CA ALA A 18 61.95 0.88 10.51
C ALA A 18 60.60 0.26 10.09
N ALA A 19 60.09 -0.71 10.86
CA ALA A 19 58.77 -1.29 10.64
C ALA A 19 57.62 -0.32 11.02
N ALA A 20 57.79 0.47 12.08
CA ALA A 20 56.83 1.49 12.48
C ALA A 20 56.84 2.71 11.54
N ALA A 21 57.99 3.10 10.99
CA ALA A 21 58.10 4.20 10.03
C ALA A 21 57.51 3.85 8.65
N ALA A 22 57.55 2.58 8.24
CA ALA A 22 56.87 2.11 7.02
C ALA A 22 55.34 1.99 7.21
N LEU A 23 54.87 1.84 8.45
CA LEU A 23 53.45 1.70 8.79
C LEU A 23 52.72 3.05 8.94
N PHE A 24 53.45 4.16 9.09
CA PHE A 24 52.89 5.49 9.38
C PHE A 24 52.77 6.43 8.17
N VAL A 25 53.20 6.02 6.96
CA VAL A 25 53.29 6.92 5.79
C VAL A 25 52.06 6.90 4.87
N THR A 26 51.01 6.11 5.14
CA THR A 26 49.82 6.04 4.25
C THR A 26 48.49 6.13 5.00
N VAL A 27 48.35 7.08 5.93
CA VAL A 27 47.05 7.45 6.52
C VAL A 27 46.72 8.95 6.33
N LEU A 28 47.43 9.63 5.42
CA LEU A 28 47.07 10.99 4.97
C LEU A 28 46.79 11.00 3.46
N ALA A 29 45.58 10.60 3.08
CA ALA A 29 44.86 11.23 1.97
C ALA A 29 43.45 10.64 1.89
N TYR A 30 42.49 11.55 1.88
CA TYR A 30 41.11 11.37 1.47
C TYR A 30 41.02 10.64 0.11
N ALA A 31 39.96 9.83 -0.05
CA ALA A 31 39.69 8.89 -1.15
C ALA A 31 40.51 7.60 -1.10
N ILE A 32 39.82 6.46 -0.96
CA ILE A 32 40.41 5.12 -0.98
C ILE A 32 40.42 4.63 -2.44
N PRO A 33 41.60 4.60 -3.12
CA PRO A 33 41.78 3.66 -4.22
C PRO A 33 43.06 2.83 -4.01
N ALA A 34 43.09 1.95 -3.01
CA ALA A 34 43.99 0.80 -2.95
C ALA A 34 43.60 -0.13 -1.79
N PRO A 35 43.74 -1.45 -1.93
CA PRO A 35 43.37 -2.42 -0.90
C PRO A 35 44.21 -2.21 0.37
N ILE A 36 43.54 -2.29 1.51
CA ILE A 36 44.14 -2.25 2.84
C ILE A 36 45.27 -3.30 2.92
N VAL A 37 46.41 -2.86 3.45
CA VAL A 37 47.65 -3.62 3.61
C VAL A 37 47.38 -4.95 4.35
N PHE A 38 47.70 -6.06 3.69
CA PHE A 38 47.67 -7.42 4.26
C PHE A 38 48.54 -7.52 5.51
N VAL A 39 48.06 -8.17 6.57
CA VAL A 39 48.91 -8.52 7.72
C VAL A 39 49.98 -9.49 7.22
N ALA A 40 51.23 -9.05 7.14
CA ALA A 40 52.35 -9.89 6.73
C ALA A 40 52.60 -10.97 7.80
N GLY A 41 52.07 -12.17 7.56
CA GLY A 41 52.31 -13.34 8.40
C GLY A 41 51.74 -14.61 7.77
N THR A 42 52.46 -15.72 7.86
CA THR A 42 52.04 -17.04 7.36
C THR A 42 51.14 -17.81 8.34
N SER A 43 50.66 -17.14 9.39
CA SER A 43 49.80 -17.78 10.38
C SER A 43 48.38 -17.93 9.86
N ALA A 44 47.69 -19.00 10.28
CA ALA A 44 46.26 -19.18 9.99
C ALA A 44 45.43 -17.94 10.41
N LYS A 45 45.84 -17.26 11.48
CA LYS A 45 45.19 -16.04 11.96
C LYS A 45 45.38 -14.85 11.00
N ALA A 46 46.55 -14.72 10.37
CA ALA A 46 46.79 -13.69 9.37
C ALA A 46 45.96 -13.94 8.09
N ALA A 47 45.80 -15.20 7.68
CA ALA A 47 44.92 -15.56 6.57
C ALA A 47 43.44 -15.25 6.85
N GLU A 48 42.95 -15.58 8.05
CA GLU A 48 41.59 -15.25 8.51
C GLU A 48 41.33 -13.73 8.50
N VAL A 49 42.29 -12.93 9.00
CA VAL A 49 42.18 -11.47 9.00
C VAL A 49 42.13 -10.91 7.58
N ASN A 50 42.99 -11.41 6.69
CA ASN A 50 43.00 -10.97 5.30
C ASN A 50 41.71 -11.32 4.55
N GLN A 51 41.11 -12.49 4.83
CA GLN A 51 39.81 -12.86 4.29
C GLN A 51 38.70 -11.93 4.79
N ASN A 52 38.65 -11.65 6.09
CA ASN A 52 37.67 -10.72 6.66
C ASN A 52 37.77 -9.32 6.03
N PHE A 53 38.98 -8.83 5.74
CA PHE A 53 39.15 -7.55 5.04
C PHE A 53 38.63 -7.59 3.60
N ALA A 54 38.86 -8.69 2.87
CA ALA A 54 38.35 -8.87 1.52
C ALA A 54 36.81 -8.88 1.52
N ASP A 55 36.20 -9.62 2.44
CA ASP A 55 34.74 -9.73 2.58
C ASP A 55 34.11 -8.36 2.92
N ILE A 56 34.74 -7.58 3.80
CA ILE A 56 34.29 -6.22 4.13
C ILE A 56 34.38 -5.29 2.91
N TYR A 57 35.50 -5.36 2.16
CA TYR A 57 35.70 -4.51 0.99
C TYR A 57 34.66 -4.81 -0.10
N ASP A 58 34.33 -6.09 -0.29
CA ASP A 58 33.34 -6.53 -1.27
C ASP A 58 31.93 -5.97 -0.98
N VAL A 59 31.60 -5.73 0.28
CA VAL A 59 30.35 -5.06 0.67
C VAL A 59 30.49 -3.53 0.57
N LEU A 60 31.54 -2.96 1.16
CA LEU A 60 31.70 -1.51 1.28
C LEU A 60 31.87 -0.78 -0.07
N GLN A 61 32.31 -1.48 -1.12
CA GLN A 61 32.42 -0.88 -2.45
C GLN A 61 31.07 -0.33 -2.98
N TYR A 62 29.94 -0.82 -2.46
CA TYR A 62 28.61 -0.35 -2.86
C TYR A 62 28.09 0.80 -1.98
N PHE A 63 28.73 1.11 -0.85
CA PHE A 63 28.24 2.09 0.12
C PHE A 63 29.13 3.33 0.16
N THR A 64 28.51 4.50 0.03
CA THR A 64 29.16 5.78 0.35
C THR A 64 28.31 6.57 1.34
N VAL A 65 28.96 7.46 2.10
CA VAL A 65 28.26 8.43 2.95
C VAL A 65 28.43 9.81 2.33
N ASP A 66 27.33 10.35 1.83
CA ASP A 66 27.26 11.69 1.27
C ASP A 66 27.06 12.70 2.40
N HIS A 67 28.07 13.57 2.56
CA HIS A 67 28.12 14.65 3.56
C HIS A 67 27.88 16.05 2.95
N SER A 68 27.33 16.14 1.72
CA SER A 68 27.01 17.42 1.08
C SER A 68 26.00 18.27 1.86
N ASP A 69 25.13 17.61 2.65
CA ASP A 69 24.33 18.23 3.72
C ASP A 69 24.87 17.76 5.09
N PRO A 70 25.65 18.59 5.82
CA PRO A 70 26.25 18.19 7.10
C PRO A 70 25.25 17.90 8.21
N LEU A 71 24.01 18.39 8.10
CA LEU A 71 22.95 18.13 9.09
C LEU A 71 22.18 16.84 8.77
N HIS A 72 22.20 16.40 7.51
CA HIS A 72 21.46 15.23 7.02
C HIS A 72 22.34 14.33 6.12
N PRO A 73 23.36 13.67 6.70
CA PRO A 73 24.19 12.75 5.94
C PRO A 73 23.35 11.61 5.35
N ARG A 74 23.68 11.17 4.12
CA ARG A 74 22.95 10.12 3.41
C ARG A 74 23.86 8.95 3.14
N ILE A 75 23.35 7.74 3.37
CA ILE A 75 23.98 6.53 2.84
C ILE A 75 23.52 6.37 1.40
N VAL A 76 24.46 6.31 0.46
CA VAL A 76 24.19 6.08 -0.95
C VAL A 76 24.67 4.68 -1.31
N ILE A 77 23.80 3.93 -1.98
CA ILE A 77 24.12 2.62 -2.52
C ILE A 77 24.27 2.76 -4.04
N GLU A 78 25.49 2.59 -4.55
CA GLU A 78 25.81 2.74 -5.97
C GLU A 78 26.20 1.39 -6.57
N GLY A 79 25.70 1.09 -7.78
CA GLY A 79 26.00 -0.17 -8.46
C GLY A 79 25.32 -1.42 -7.89
N ALA A 80 24.42 -1.28 -6.90
CA ALA A 80 23.68 -2.39 -6.28
C ALA A 80 22.21 -2.03 -5.98
N ASN A 81 21.36 -3.06 -5.89
CA ASN A 81 19.99 -2.96 -5.40
C ASN A 81 19.93 -3.35 -3.92
N VAL A 82 18.96 -2.80 -3.17
CA VAL A 82 18.66 -3.26 -1.80
C VAL A 82 17.61 -4.38 -1.86
N GLN A 83 17.95 -5.54 -1.31
CA GLN A 83 17.03 -6.65 -1.15
C GLN A 83 16.85 -6.98 0.34
N ILE A 84 15.62 -6.88 0.83
CA ILE A 84 15.26 -7.26 2.21
C ILE A 84 14.51 -8.59 2.13
N VAL A 85 15.09 -9.63 2.71
CA VAL A 85 14.55 -10.99 2.69
C VAL A 85 14.10 -11.40 4.09
N SER A 86 12.98 -12.11 4.18
CA SER A 86 12.51 -12.69 5.44
C SER A 86 13.24 -13.97 5.84
N GLY A 87 13.91 -14.62 4.88
CA GLY A 87 14.51 -15.94 5.06
C GLY A 87 13.57 -17.11 4.76
N ALA A 88 12.31 -16.86 4.41
CA ALA A 88 11.32 -17.91 4.13
C ALA A 88 11.52 -18.65 2.79
N GLY A 89 12.42 -18.16 1.91
CA GLY A 89 12.69 -18.76 0.60
C GLY A 89 11.63 -18.50 -0.47
N SER A 90 10.58 -17.73 -0.17
CA SER A 90 9.51 -17.33 -1.11
C SER A 90 8.93 -15.96 -0.71
N THR A 91 8.39 -15.21 -1.68
CA THR A 91 7.68 -13.93 -1.44
C THR A 91 6.27 -14.13 -0.90
N SER A 92 5.65 -15.27 -1.20
CA SER A 92 4.34 -15.63 -0.65
C SER A 92 4.56 -16.62 0.48
N GLU A 93 4.63 -16.12 1.72
CA GLU A 93 4.81 -16.92 2.94
C GLU A 93 3.56 -17.75 3.31
N GLY A 94 2.80 -18.22 2.31
CA GLY A 94 1.56 -18.98 2.49
C GLY A 94 0.35 -18.09 2.82
N ASP A 95 -0.65 -18.69 3.45
CA ASP A 95 -1.84 -17.99 3.93
C ASP A 95 -1.51 -17.28 5.25
N CYS A 96 -1.51 -15.95 5.22
CA CYS A 96 -1.20 -15.14 6.40
C CYS A 96 -2.40 -14.93 7.33
N VAL A 97 -3.55 -15.54 7.03
CA VAL A 97 -4.70 -15.60 7.93
C VAL A 97 -4.26 -16.17 9.29
N GLY A 98 -4.51 -15.42 10.36
CA GLY A 98 -4.22 -15.85 11.73
C GLY A 98 -2.74 -15.79 12.16
N GLY A 99 -1.89 -15.04 11.45
CA GLY A 99 -0.48 -14.85 11.83
C GLY A 99 0.50 -15.87 11.22
N GLY A 100 0.14 -16.45 10.07
CA GLY A 100 1.01 -17.39 9.34
C GLY A 100 2.25 -16.76 8.67
N CYS A 101 2.24 -15.44 8.45
CA CYS A 101 3.40 -14.68 7.97
C CYS A 101 4.47 -14.55 9.07
N SER A 102 5.74 -14.45 8.67
CA SER A 102 6.91 -14.31 9.55
C SER A 102 7.03 -12.95 10.25
N GLY A 103 6.35 -11.91 9.75
CA GLY A 103 6.55 -10.53 10.19
C GLY A 103 7.86 -9.89 9.67
N LEU A 104 8.66 -10.62 8.88
CA LEU A 104 9.99 -10.19 8.44
C LEU A 104 10.00 -9.77 6.95
N GLY A 105 11.15 -9.29 6.47
CA GLY A 105 11.28 -8.89 5.07
C GLY A 105 10.66 -7.52 4.74
N ASN A 106 10.22 -6.76 5.75
CA ASN A 106 9.61 -5.44 5.59
C ASN A 106 10.68 -4.32 5.47
N LEU A 107 10.40 -3.28 4.68
CA LEU A 107 11.10 -2.00 4.72
C LEU A 107 10.32 -1.01 5.57
N ILE A 108 10.92 -0.53 6.66
CA ILE A 108 10.33 0.48 7.55
C ILE A 108 11.05 1.81 7.36
N VAL A 109 10.30 2.86 7.06
CA VAL A 109 10.79 4.25 6.96
C VAL A 109 10.20 5.07 8.11
N GLY A 110 11.07 5.49 9.03
CA GLY A 110 10.67 6.09 10.31
C GLY A 110 10.68 5.07 11.45
N TYR A 111 9.96 5.35 12.54
CA TYR A 111 9.96 4.47 13.72
C TYR A 111 8.84 3.43 13.72
N ASN A 112 7.85 3.54 12.82
CA ASN A 112 6.68 2.67 12.83
C ASN A 112 6.07 2.61 14.23
N GLU A 113 5.79 3.78 14.82
CA GLU A 113 5.26 3.92 16.17
C GLU A 113 3.97 3.09 16.33
N SER A 114 3.70 2.58 17.53
CA SER A 114 2.50 1.79 17.83
C SER A 114 1.80 2.37 19.04
N SER A 115 0.48 2.49 18.94
CA SER A 115 -0.40 2.91 20.01
C SER A 115 -0.86 1.74 20.89
N GLY A 116 -0.59 0.51 20.43
CA GLY A 116 -0.96 -0.75 21.07
C GLY A 116 -2.25 -1.32 20.47
N GLY A 117 -2.23 -2.61 20.14
CA GLY A 117 -3.38 -3.33 19.57
C GLY A 117 -3.29 -3.59 18.07
N GLU A 118 -2.33 -3.00 17.35
CA GLU A 118 -2.12 -3.26 15.93
C GLU A 118 -1.47 -4.64 15.70
N PHE A 119 -1.99 -5.42 14.75
CA PHE A 119 -1.39 -6.70 14.36
C PHE A 119 -0.35 -6.52 13.24
N ARG A 120 0.93 -6.71 13.55
CA ARG A 120 2.04 -6.45 12.61
C ARG A 120 2.76 -7.72 12.18
N THR A 121 1.97 -8.71 11.79
CA THR A 121 2.47 -10.04 11.40
C THR A 121 2.83 -10.15 9.93
N GLY A 122 2.53 -9.14 9.11
CA GLY A 122 2.75 -9.15 7.67
C GLY A 122 4.23 -9.12 7.29
N ALA A 123 4.54 -9.66 6.12
CA ALA A 123 5.90 -9.77 5.59
C ALA A 123 6.04 -9.07 4.23
N HIS A 124 7.26 -8.71 3.83
CA HIS A 124 7.53 -8.13 2.50
C HIS A 124 6.77 -6.83 2.17
N ASN A 125 6.47 -6.01 3.16
CA ASN A 125 5.75 -4.74 3.01
C ASN A 125 6.70 -3.54 3.04
N VAL A 126 6.21 -2.39 2.58
CA VAL A 126 6.83 -1.08 2.81
C VAL A 126 5.93 -0.27 3.74
N ILE A 127 6.50 0.22 4.85
CA ILE A 127 5.78 0.90 5.93
C ILE A 127 6.37 2.29 6.13
N VAL A 128 5.54 3.33 6.07
CA VAL A 128 5.96 4.74 6.20
C VAL A 128 5.01 5.52 7.11
N GLY A 129 5.39 5.72 8.37
CA GLY A 129 4.56 6.44 9.35
C GLY A 129 4.20 5.57 10.54
N ALA A 130 3.09 5.90 11.21
CA ALA A 130 2.79 5.41 12.56
C ALA A 130 1.47 4.62 12.62
N ASN A 131 1.34 3.80 13.66
CA ASN A 131 0.13 3.10 14.09
C ASN A 131 -0.48 2.18 13.02
N HIS A 132 0.33 1.72 12.05
CA HIS A 132 -0.17 0.85 10.99
C HIS A 132 -0.41 -0.59 11.48
N GLU A 133 -1.47 -1.19 10.97
CA GLU A 133 -1.70 -2.64 11.01
C GLU A 133 -1.36 -3.22 9.63
N TYR A 134 -0.56 -4.30 9.61
CA TYR A 134 -0.21 -4.99 8.39
C TYR A 134 -0.02 -6.48 8.66
N THR A 135 -0.90 -7.30 8.10
CA THR A 135 -0.99 -8.74 8.46
C THR A 135 -0.78 -9.68 7.29
N SER A 136 -0.53 -9.15 6.09
CA SER A 136 -0.33 -9.93 4.86
C SER A 136 0.99 -9.60 4.16
N THR A 137 1.12 -10.03 2.90
CA THR A 137 2.35 -9.89 2.11
C THR A 137 2.28 -8.87 0.99
N GLY A 138 3.42 -8.22 0.70
CA GLY A 138 3.61 -7.45 -0.52
C GLY A 138 2.82 -6.14 -0.60
N GLY A 139 2.45 -5.58 0.54
CA GLY A 139 1.67 -4.36 0.65
C GLY A 139 2.50 -3.09 0.87
N PHE A 140 1.83 -1.96 0.69
CA PHE A 140 2.37 -0.62 0.95
C PHE A 140 1.42 0.10 1.90
N VAL A 141 1.95 0.67 2.99
CA VAL A 141 1.15 1.46 3.91
C VAL A 141 1.92 2.70 4.34
N ALA A 142 1.27 3.85 4.19
CA ALA A 142 1.80 5.12 4.66
C ALA A 142 0.75 5.96 5.38
N GLY A 143 1.19 6.93 6.19
CA GLY A 143 0.33 7.87 6.90
C GLY A 143 0.24 7.58 8.40
N ASP A 144 -0.98 7.58 8.95
CA ASP A 144 -1.22 7.32 10.36
C ASP A 144 -2.42 6.36 10.54
N ALA A 145 -2.26 5.34 11.37
CA ALA A 145 -3.35 4.46 11.78
C ALA A 145 -4.10 3.74 10.64
N ASN A 146 -3.41 3.42 9.54
CA ASN A 146 -3.97 2.67 8.41
C ASN A 146 -3.75 1.15 8.52
N THR A 147 -4.67 0.36 7.96
CA THR A 147 -4.66 -1.11 7.99
C THR A 147 -4.55 -1.70 6.58
N ILE A 148 -3.57 -2.59 6.36
CA ILE A 148 -3.44 -3.43 5.16
C ILE A 148 -3.43 -4.92 5.53
N SER A 149 -4.52 -5.63 5.29
CA SER A 149 -4.64 -7.07 5.63
C SER A 149 -4.88 -7.98 4.43
N GLY A 150 -5.13 -7.41 3.24
CA GLY A 150 -5.16 -8.15 1.99
C GLY A 150 -3.77 -8.38 1.41
N ARG A 151 -3.57 -9.48 0.69
CA ARG A 151 -2.35 -9.70 -0.09
C ARG A 151 -2.20 -8.60 -1.13
N SER A 152 -1.01 -7.98 -1.18
CA SER A 152 -0.70 -6.89 -2.11
C SER A 152 -1.68 -5.72 -2.03
N ALA A 153 -2.27 -5.50 -0.84
CA ALA A 153 -3.09 -4.33 -0.58
C ALA A 153 -2.22 -3.07 -0.41
N SER A 154 -2.78 -1.90 -0.71
CA SER A 154 -2.07 -0.63 -0.58
C SER A 154 -2.93 0.46 0.03
N VAL A 155 -2.33 1.23 0.94
CA VAL A 155 -2.83 2.52 1.42
C VAL A 155 -1.72 3.54 1.25
N SER A 156 -1.85 4.44 0.27
CA SER A 156 -0.75 5.35 -0.09
C SER A 156 -0.53 6.52 0.88
N GLY A 157 -1.46 6.74 1.81
CA GLY A 157 -1.39 7.81 2.80
C GLY A 157 -2.70 7.98 3.58
N GLY A 158 -2.84 9.11 4.28
CA GLY A 158 -4.07 9.44 5.01
C GLY A 158 -4.17 8.79 6.39
N GLN A 159 -5.39 8.73 6.92
CA GLN A 159 -5.66 8.28 8.28
C GLN A 159 -6.81 7.28 8.38
N LEU A 160 -6.69 6.25 9.21
CA LEU A 160 -7.78 5.30 9.51
C LEU A 160 -8.36 4.55 8.29
N ASN A 161 -7.61 4.43 7.20
CA ASN A 161 -8.06 3.68 6.04
C ASN A 161 -7.80 2.17 6.22
N THR A 162 -8.73 1.34 5.75
CA THR A 162 -8.64 -0.13 5.82
C THR A 162 -8.72 -0.74 4.42
N ALA A 163 -7.61 -1.32 3.95
CA ALA A 163 -7.55 -2.13 2.73
C ALA A 163 -7.33 -3.61 3.10
N SER A 164 -8.42 -4.37 3.23
CA SER A 164 -8.38 -5.78 3.65
C SER A 164 -8.62 -6.79 2.52
N GLY A 165 -9.09 -6.33 1.36
CA GLY A 165 -9.24 -7.17 0.18
C GLY A 165 -7.90 -7.46 -0.49
N ASN A 166 -7.73 -8.66 -1.07
CA ASN A 166 -6.54 -8.94 -1.88
C ASN A 166 -6.49 -7.97 -3.08
N TYR A 167 -5.33 -7.36 -3.29
CA TYR A 167 -5.11 -6.34 -4.32
C TYR A 167 -5.99 -5.08 -4.15
N ALA A 168 -6.56 -4.84 -2.97
CA ALA A 168 -7.30 -3.62 -2.68
C ALA A 168 -6.36 -2.40 -2.65
N SER A 169 -6.84 -1.25 -3.10
CA SER A 169 -6.04 -0.01 -3.11
C SER A 169 -6.84 1.18 -2.62
N ILE A 170 -6.25 1.94 -1.70
CA ILE A 170 -6.74 3.23 -1.23
C ILE A 170 -5.64 4.27 -1.43
N SER A 171 -5.87 5.31 -2.23
CA SER A 171 -4.81 6.30 -2.50
C SER A 171 -4.59 7.29 -1.35
N GLY A 172 -5.54 7.42 -0.43
CA GLY A 172 -5.41 8.27 0.76
C GLY A 172 -6.76 8.67 1.36
N GLY A 173 -6.80 9.81 2.03
CA GLY A 173 -8.02 10.32 2.67
C GLY A 173 -8.19 9.82 4.11
N ARG A 174 -9.41 9.82 4.60
CA ARG A 174 -9.73 9.43 5.98
C ARG A 174 -10.82 8.37 6.02
N ASP A 175 -10.64 7.33 6.83
CA ASP A 175 -11.69 6.38 7.18
C ASP A 175 -12.30 5.63 5.98
N ASN A 176 -11.54 5.40 4.92
CA ASN A 176 -12.01 4.65 3.76
C ASN A 176 -11.84 3.13 3.95
N MET A 177 -12.76 2.33 3.43
CA MET A 177 -12.79 0.88 3.62
C MET A 177 -12.91 0.11 2.28
N ALA A 178 -11.84 -0.56 1.87
CA ALA A 178 -11.76 -1.39 0.66
C ALA A 178 -11.53 -2.87 1.05
N THR A 179 -12.60 -3.67 1.14
CA THR A 179 -12.57 -4.97 1.86
C THR A 179 -12.63 -6.20 0.96
N ALA A 180 -13.01 -6.05 -0.31
CA ALA A 180 -13.07 -7.16 -1.26
C ALA A 180 -11.92 -7.14 -2.27
N VAL A 181 -11.74 -8.26 -2.97
CA VAL A 181 -10.68 -8.44 -3.95
C VAL A 181 -10.81 -7.41 -5.09
N TRP A 182 -9.69 -6.82 -5.51
CA TRP A 182 -9.62 -5.84 -6.60
C TRP A 182 -10.48 -4.58 -6.40
N THR A 183 -10.76 -4.21 -5.15
CA THR A 183 -11.45 -2.96 -4.83
C THR A 183 -10.51 -1.75 -4.92
N SER A 184 -11.07 -0.59 -5.26
CA SER A 184 -10.29 0.66 -5.35
C SER A 184 -11.06 1.86 -4.81
N ILE A 185 -10.39 2.66 -3.97
CA ILE A 185 -10.90 3.94 -3.49
C ILE A 185 -9.83 5.01 -3.75
N SER A 186 -10.11 6.01 -4.59
CA SER A 186 -9.11 7.03 -4.94
C SER A 186 -8.86 8.07 -3.84
N GLY A 187 -9.71 8.13 -2.80
CA GLY A 187 -9.52 9.00 -1.63
C GLY A 187 -10.85 9.43 -1.01
N GLY A 188 -10.85 10.57 -0.32
CA GLY A 188 -12.05 11.12 0.32
C GLY A 188 -12.22 10.69 1.77
N GLY A 189 -13.46 10.79 2.28
CA GLY A 189 -13.82 10.52 3.68
C GLY A 189 -14.89 9.45 3.82
N SER A 190 -14.67 8.44 4.66
CA SER A 190 -15.70 7.46 5.02
C SER A 190 -16.36 6.75 3.81
N ASN A 191 -15.60 6.49 2.75
CA ASN A 191 -16.09 5.74 1.59
C ASN A 191 -15.89 4.23 1.76
N SER A 192 -16.73 3.43 1.11
CA SER A 192 -16.71 1.97 1.24
C SER A 192 -16.81 1.27 -0.11
N ALA A 193 -15.91 0.32 -0.38
CA ALA A 193 -15.94 -0.58 -1.52
C ALA A 193 -15.81 -2.03 -1.02
N THR A 194 -16.90 -2.80 -1.04
CA THR A 194 -17.01 -4.03 -0.25
C THR A 194 -17.28 -5.30 -1.04
N GLN A 195 -17.43 -5.21 -2.36
CA GLN A 195 -17.57 -6.35 -3.26
C GLN A 195 -16.52 -6.33 -4.36
N GLU A 196 -16.30 -7.48 -5.00
CA GLU A 196 -15.28 -7.68 -6.03
C GLU A 196 -15.38 -6.62 -7.14
N TYR A 197 -14.24 -6.01 -7.48
CA TYR A 197 -14.14 -4.90 -8.45
C TYR A 197 -14.95 -3.64 -8.09
N GLY A 198 -15.39 -3.48 -6.84
CA GLY A 198 -16.03 -2.26 -6.37
C GLY A 198 -15.08 -1.05 -6.43
N SER A 199 -15.55 0.07 -6.96
CA SER A 199 -14.75 1.28 -7.11
C SER A 199 -15.45 2.53 -6.60
N VAL A 200 -14.74 3.32 -5.80
CA VAL A 200 -15.16 4.67 -5.41
C VAL A 200 -14.12 5.70 -5.84
N GLY A 201 -14.50 6.66 -6.68
CA GLY A 201 -13.58 7.69 -7.19
C GLY A 201 -13.22 8.79 -6.19
N GLY A 202 -13.95 8.92 -5.08
CA GLY A 202 -13.68 9.89 -4.01
C GLY A 202 -14.97 10.38 -3.34
N GLY A 203 -14.93 11.59 -2.78
CA GLY A 203 -16.07 12.20 -2.08
C GLY A 203 -16.21 11.75 -0.63
N GLU A 204 -17.43 11.81 -0.09
CA GLU A 204 -17.72 11.47 1.30
C GLU A 204 -18.91 10.51 1.42
N PHE A 205 -18.83 9.51 2.29
CA PHE A 205 -19.91 8.56 2.57
C PHE A 205 -20.43 7.77 1.35
N ASN A 206 -19.62 7.59 0.31
CA ASN A 206 -20.02 6.82 -0.86
C ASN A 206 -19.80 5.32 -0.67
N THR A 207 -20.73 4.49 -1.14
CA THR A 207 -20.68 3.03 -1.01
C THR A 207 -20.81 2.32 -2.36
N ALA A 208 -19.81 1.54 -2.74
CA ALA A 208 -19.82 0.60 -3.87
C ALA A 208 -19.79 -0.86 -3.34
N SER A 209 -20.96 -1.44 -3.12
CA SER A 209 -21.15 -2.76 -2.48
C SER A 209 -21.85 -3.78 -3.38
N GLY A 210 -21.96 -3.54 -4.70
CA GLY A 210 -22.27 -4.55 -5.71
C GLY A 210 -21.00 -5.04 -6.42
N SER A 211 -20.99 -6.25 -6.98
CA SER A 211 -19.86 -6.69 -7.81
C SER A 211 -19.75 -5.81 -9.05
N PHE A 212 -18.54 -5.32 -9.34
CA PHE A 212 -18.28 -4.31 -10.38
C PHE A 212 -19.07 -2.99 -10.19
N ALA A 213 -19.52 -2.70 -8.97
CA ALA A 213 -20.20 -1.44 -8.68
C ALA A 213 -19.23 -0.27 -8.74
N THR A 214 -19.69 0.86 -9.28
CA THR A 214 -18.90 2.09 -9.33
C THR A 214 -19.66 3.26 -8.74
N VAL A 215 -19.01 4.02 -7.86
CA VAL A 215 -19.45 5.36 -7.47
C VAL A 215 -18.35 6.35 -7.80
N SER A 216 -18.51 7.22 -8.79
CA SER A 216 -17.41 8.10 -9.21
C SER A 216 -17.07 9.20 -8.19
N GLY A 217 -18.00 9.56 -7.30
CA GLY A 217 -17.78 10.52 -6.21
C GLY A 217 -19.07 11.07 -5.63
N GLY A 218 -19.02 12.27 -5.02
CA GLY A 218 -20.17 12.96 -4.44
C GLY A 218 -20.33 12.72 -2.94
N HIS A 219 -21.55 12.87 -2.42
CA HIS A 219 -21.87 12.70 -0.99
C HIS A 219 -22.98 11.66 -0.80
N GLY A 220 -22.72 10.60 -0.04
CA GLY A 220 -23.77 9.65 0.35
C GLY A 220 -24.36 8.82 -0.80
N ASN A 221 -23.65 8.62 -1.90
CA ASN A 221 -24.14 7.81 -3.03
C ASN A 221 -23.89 6.32 -2.81
N VAL A 222 -24.81 5.48 -3.28
CA VAL A 222 -24.78 4.02 -3.07
C VAL A 222 -25.01 3.26 -4.37
N ALA A 223 -24.04 2.44 -4.79
CA ALA A 223 -24.17 1.43 -5.83
C ALA A 223 -24.07 0.03 -5.20
N THR A 224 -25.18 -0.70 -5.11
CA THR A 224 -25.31 -1.91 -4.27
C THR A 224 -26.14 -3.02 -4.91
N ASN A 225 -26.25 -4.20 -4.27
CA ASN A 225 -27.10 -5.37 -4.60
C ASN A 225 -26.94 -5.98 -6.01
N GLY A 226 -27.14 -5.19 -7.06
CA GLY A 226 -26.97 -5.58 -8.45
C GLY A 226 -25.50 -5.58 -8.90
N VAL A 227 -25.19 -6.51 -9.80
CA VAL A 227 -23.92 -6.52 -10.54
C VAL A 227 -23.93 -5.38 -11.57
N TRP A 228 -22.78 -4.71 -11.77
CA TRP A 228 -22.61 -3.60 -12.72
C TRP A 228 -23.45 -2.35 -12.41
N THR A 229 -23.71 -2.07 -11.14
CA THR A 229 -24.38 -0.82 -10.73
C THR A 229 -23.44 0.38 -10.85
N SER A 230 -23.98 1.54 -11.19
CA SER A 230 -23.18 2.76 -11.35
C SER A 230 -23.88 3.99 -10.82
N VAL A 231 -23.16 4.80 -10.03
CA VAL A 231 -23.56 6.17 -9.69
C VAL A 231 -22.43 7.12 -10.08
N ALA A 232 -22.68 8.02 -11.02
CA ALA A 232 -21.62 8.92 -11.51
C ALA A 232 -21.33 10.11 -10.57
N GLY A 233 -22.18 10.38 -9.57
CA GLY A 233 -21.95 11.43 -8.58
C GLY A 233 -23.25 11.98 -7.98
N GLY A 234 -23.19 13.22 -7.50
CA GLY A 234 -24.33 13.89 -6.87
C GLY A 234 -24.42 13.63 -5.36
N GLU A 235 -25.62 13.75 -4.83
CA GLU A 235 -25.89 13.56 -3.40
C GLU A 235 -27.03 12.56 -3.19
N SER A 236 -26.83 11.59 -2.29
CA SER A 236 -27.85 10.63 -1.85
C SER A 236 -28.49 9.79 -2.96
N ASN A 237 -27.78 9.52 -4.06
CA ASN A 237 -28.31 8.68 -5.14
C ASN A 237 -28.09 7.18 -4.87
N LEU A 238 -29.03 6.35 -5.32
CA LEU A 238 -29.01 4.90 -5.15
C LEU A 238 -29.14 4.17 -6.50
N ALA A 239 -28.19 3.31 -6.84
CA ALA A 239 -28.34 2.30 -7.88
C ALA A 239 -28.29 0.90 -7.24
N SER A 240 -29.37 0.12 -7.34
CA SER A 240 -29.45 -1.19 -6.68
C SER A 240 -29.92 -2.36 -7.55
N GLY A 241 -30.46 -2.09 -8.74
CA GLY A 241 -30.79 -3.13 -9.71
C GLY A 241 -29.58 -3.61 -10.50
N ARG A 242 -29.59 -4.84 -11.02
CA ARG A 242 -28.53 -5.32 -11.93
C ARG A 242 -28.43 -4.39 -13.14
N GLY A 243 -27.23 -3.86 -13.44
CA GLY A 243 -27.01 -2.91 -14.53
C GLY A 243 -27.68 -1.54 -14.32
N ALA A 244 -28.20 -1.25 -13.13
CA ALA A 244 -28.86 0.03 -12.86
C ALA A 244 -27.84 1.17 -12.78
N ALA A 245 -28.24 2.35 -13.27
CA ALA A 245 -27.37 3.50 -13.34
C ALA A 245 -28.07 4.80 -12.90
N VAL A 246 -27.37 5.60 -12.11
CA VAL A 246 -27.75 6.98 -11.81
C VAL A 246 -26.63 7.93 -12.24
N SER A 247 -26.90 8.82 -13.18
CA SER A 247 -25.86 9.74 -13.70
C SER A 247 -25.57 10.93 -12.78
N GLY A 248 -26.38 11.19 -11.76
CA GLY A 248 -26.14 12.22 -10.75
C GLY A 248 -27.45 12.81 -10.21
N GLY A 249 -27.36 14.03 -9.64
CA GLY A 249 -28.51 14.74 -9.05
C GLY A 249 -28.61 14.54 -7.53
N TYR A 250 -29.81 14.77 -6.99
CA TYR A 250 -30.11 14.65 -5.56
C TYR A 250 -31.18 13.59 -5.33
N SER A 251 -30.89 12.60 -4.47
CA SER A 251 -31.88 11.62 -3.99
C SER A 251 -32.61 10.86 -5.10
N ASN A 252 -31.90 10.44 -6.15
CA ASN A 252 -32.47 9.61 -7.21
C ASN A 252 -32.21 8.12 -6.97
N GLU A 253 -33.16 7.26 -7.34
CA GLU A 253 -33.09 5.81 -7.14
C GLU A 253 -33.34 5.03 -8.43
N ALA A 254 -32.41 4.15 -8.81
CA ALA A 254 -32.58 3.16 -9.87
C ALA A 254 -32.50 1.75 -9.26
N THR A 255 -33.66 1.13 -9.02
CA THR A 255 -33.75 -0.09 -8.16
C THR A 255 -34.07 -1.38 -8.91
N ALA A 256 -34.50 -1.28 -10.17
CA ALA A 256 -34.81 -2.44 -11.00
C ALA A 256 -33.71 -2.76 -12.02
N ALA A 257 -33.77 -3.96 -12.62
CA ALA A 257 -32.76 -4.39 -13.59
C ALA A 257 -32.75 -3.45 -14.81
N ASP A 258 -31.55 -3.03 -15.24
CA ASP A 258 -31.29 -2.11 -16.35
C ASP A 258 -32.05 -0.76 -16.22
N ALA A 259 -32.42 -0.36 -15.01
CA ALA A 259 -33.09 0.90 -14.74
C ALA A 259 -32.10 2.07 -14.78
N VAL A 260 -32.52 3.20 -15.35
CA VAL A 260 -31.66 4.40 -15.50
C VAL A 260 -32.35 5.63 -14.93
N VAL A 261 -31.62 6.41 -14.13
CA VAL A 261 -31.96 7.80 -13.84
C VAL A 261 -30.85 8.71 -14.35
N ALA A 262 -31.13 9.52 -15.36
CA ALA A 262 -30.12 10.41 -15.95
C ALA A 262 -29.82 11.65 -15.09
N GLY A 263 -30.64 11.95 -14.08
CA GLY A 263 -30.40 13.03 -13.12
C GLY A 263 -31.68 13.60 -12.54
N GLY A 264 -31.60 14.82 -12.01
CA GLY A 264 -32.73 15.51 -11.38
C GLY A 264 -32.77 15.33 -9.87
N GLN A 265 -33.97 15.45 -9.30
CA GLN A 265 -34.21 15.37 -7.87
C GLN A 265 -35.32 14.37 -7.57
N ASP A 266 -35.15 13.51 -6.55
CA ASP A 266 -36.22 12.65 -6.03
C ASP A 266 -36.88 11.72 -7.08
N ASN A 267 -36.14 11.31 -8.13
CA ASN A 267 -36.69 10.43 -9.16
C ASN A 267 -36.44 8.94 -8.85
N VAL A 268 -37.40 8.07 -9.16
CA VAL A 268 -37.37 6.63 -8.88
C VAL A 268 -37.66 5.80 -10.13
N ALA A 269 -36.67 5.05 -10.60
CA ALA A 269 -36.80 4.06 -11.67
C ALA A 269 -36.84 2.64 -11.06
N ASN A 270 -38.05 2.10 -10.85
CA ASN A 270 -38.29 0.78 -10.23
C ASN A 270 -38.92 -0.27 -11.17
N GLY A 271 -39.03 0.05 -12.47
CA GLY A 271 -39.43 -0.90 -13.52
C GLY A 271 -38.23 -1.51 -14.25
N ASN A 272 -38.30 -2.77 -14.65
CA ASN A 272 -37.23 -3.40 -15.45
C ASN A 272 -37.07 -2.66 -16.79
N SER A 273 -35.83 -2.28 -17.10
CA SER A 273 -35.45 -1.47 -18.27
C SER A 273 -36.17 -0.11 -18.34
N SER A 274 -36.57 0.45 -17.20
CA SER A 274 -37.19 1.78 -17.12
C SER A 274 -36.14 2.89 -17.12
N ALA A 275 -36.53 4.07 -17.57
CA ALA A 275 -35.66 5.24 -17.62
C ALA A 275 -36.41 6.50 -17.16
N VAL A 276 -35.78 7.28 -16.27
CA VAL A 276 -36.17 8.65 -15.97
C VAL A 276 -35.04 9.56 -16.43
N LEU A 277 -35.32 10.42 -17.43
CA LEU A 277 -34.31 11.29 -18.02
C LEU A 277 -34.05 12.57 -17.20
N GLY A 278 -34.89 12.87 -16.20
CA GLY A 278 -34.71 14.01 -15.30
C GLY A 278 -36.02 14.44 -14.62
N GLY A 279 -36.02 15.66 -14.06
CA GLY A 279 -37.17 16.26 -13.39
C GLY A 279 -37.11 16.16 -11.87
N ASN A 280 -38.24 16.41 -11.20
CA ASN A 280 -38.39 16.36 -9.74
C ASN A 280 -39.51 15.37 -9.36
N GLY A 281 -39.23 14.34 -8.57
CA GLY A 281 -40.27 13.48 -8.02
C GLY A 281 -40.93 12.49 -9.00
N ASN A 282 -40.29 12.16 -10.12
CA ASN A 282 -40.89 11.21 -11.09
C ASN A 282 -40.63 9.76 -10.69
N SER A 283 -41.63 8.90 -10.81
CA SER A 283 -41.55 7.47 -10.50
C SER A 283 -42.04 6.62 -11.66
N THR A 284 -41.25 5.61 -12.05
CA THR A 284 -41.66 4.62 -13.06
C THR A 284 -41.68 3.22 -12.47
N SER A 285 -42.81 2.55 -12.63
CA SER A 285 -43.07 1.18 -12.20
C SER A 285 -43.70 0.32 -13.29
N GLY A 286 -43.58 -1.00 -13.13
CA GLY A 286 -44.06 -2.01 -14.07
C GLY A 286 -42.95 -2.64 -14.92
N ALA A 287 -43.24 -3.82 -15.51
CA ALA A 287 -42.30 -4.51 -16.39
C ALA A 287 -42.43 -3.94 -17.82
N GLY A 288 -41.31 -3.53 -18.43
CA GLY A 288 -41.24 -3.06 -19.82
C GLY A 288 -40.58 -1.68 -19.94
N SER A 289 -39.85 -1.48 -21.04
CA SER A 289 -39.10 -0.24 -21.31
C SER A 289 -40.02 0.98 -21.32
N ARG A 290 -39.87 1.83 -20.32
CA ARG A 290 -40.68 3.04 -20.12
C ARG A 290 -39.74 4.20 -19.87
N THR A 291 -39.93 5.27 -20.63
CA THR A 291 -39.09 6.47 -20.53
C THR A 291 -39.93 7.64 -20.08
N VAL A 292 -39.53 8.27 -18.97
CA VAL A 292 -40.03 9.57 -18.54
C VAL A 292 -39.01 10.61 -18.96
N VAL A 293 -39.41 11.53 -19.83
CA VAL A 293 -38.50 12.55 -20.38
C VAL A 293 -38.18 13.66 -19.36
N GLY A 294 -39.06 13.85 -18.37
CA GLY A 294 -38.89 14.77 -17.23
C GLY A 294 -40.10 15.69 -17.03
N ASP A 295 -40.44 15.96 -15.76
CA ASP A 295 -41.37 16.99 -15.26
C ASP A 295 -41.38 16.96 -13.69
N VAL A 296 -42.42 17.46 -13.03
CA VAL A 296 -42.65 17.34 -11.58
C VAL A 296 -43.70 16.27 -11.25
N THR A 297 -43.37 15.32 -10.36
CA THR A 297 -44.30 14.40 -9.69
C THR A 297 -45.12 13.44 -10.57
N ASN A 298 -44.56 12.86 -11.64
CA ASN A 298 -45.29 11.86 -12.43
C ASN A 298 -45.12 10.43 -11.89
N VAL A 299 -46.20 9.63 -11.80
CA VAL A 299 -46.11 8.19 -11.51
C VAL A 299 -46.58 7.36 -12.70
N TYR A 300 -45.75 6.47 -13.23
CA TYR A 300 -46.11 5.58 -14.33
C TYR A 300 -46.24 4.12 -13.84
N THR A 301 -47.35 3.44 -14.11
CA THR A 301 -47.62 2.03 -13.72
C THR A 301 -48.07 1.20 -14.93
N ASN A 302 -48.20 -0.13 -14.82
CA ASN A 302 -48.56 -1.02 -15.95
C ASN A 302 -49.70 -0.51 -16.86
N GLY A 303 -50.59 0.39 -16.38
CA GLY A 303 -51.66 1.05 -17.16
C GLY A 303 -51.40 2.45 -17.75
N GLY A 304 -50.22 3.07 -17.57
CA GLY A 304 -49.92 4.43 -18.06
C GLY A 304 -49.57 5.42 -16.94
N LEU A 305 -49.70 6.72 -17.22
CA LEU A 305 -49.55 7.79 -16.23
C LEU A 305 -50.71 7.70 -15.22
N VAL A 306 -50.35 7.63 -13.95
CA VAL A 306 -51.22 7.71 -12.78
C VAL A 306 -50.75 8.97 -12.06
N HIS A 307 -51.60 9.98 -11.96
CA HIS A 307 -51.23 11.28 -11.38
C HIS A 307 -50.51 11.17 -10.03
#